data_AF-A0A7X3L3T1-F1
#
_entry.id   AF-A0A7X3L3T1-F1
#
_cell.length_a   1.000
_cell.length_b   1.000
_cell.length_c   1.000
_cell.angle_alpha   90.00
_cell.angle_beta   90.00
_cell.angle_gamma   90.00
#
_symmetry.space_group_name_H-M   'P 1'
#
loop_
_entity.id
_entity.type
_entity.pdbx_description
1 polymer ?
#
loop_
_entity_poly.entity_id
_entity_poly.type
_entity_poly.pdbx_seq_one_letter_code
_entity_poly.pdbx_strand_id
1 'polypeptide(L)'
;MLSLALNYPTIEFHTNACGDLHTGDAPQGILAAVPFEDGPGYVLPYLTTINDRFYVLGNLEVAFNDEKFWGRDAEELPDEHLALSACADAVRVMRERATGDVIVFPVDHDPLPARCVISVAIPLALGQTQMDIKERLSSVFSGFERLEDRLWKLVKARSH
;
A
#
# COMPACT_ATOMS: atom_id res chain seq x y z
N MET A 1 -2.13 -33.72 -4.17
CA MET A 1 -2.12 -33.16 -5.54
C MET A 1 -3.31 -32.22 -5.65
N LEU A 2 -3.07 -30.91 -5.53
CA LEU A 2 -3.96 -29.83 -5.98
C LEU A 2 -3.07 -28.59 -6.07
N SER A 3 -2.41 -28.49 -7.22
CA SER A 3 -1.67 -27.32 -7.68
C SER A 3 -2.69 -26.21 -7.96
N LEU A 4 -2.89 -25.33 -6.99
CA LEU A 4 -3.40 -23.98 -7.23
C LEU A 4 -2.21 -23.09 -7.61
N ALA A 5 -1.58 -23.40 -8.74
CA ALA A 5 -0.83 -22.42 -9.52
C ALA A 5 -1.87 -21.47 -10.14
N LEU A 6 -2.50 -20.65 -9.30
CA LEU A 6 -3.23 -19.48 -9.75
C LEU A 6 -2.19 -18.54 -10.35
N ASN A 7 -2.47 -18.02 -11.55
CA ASN A 7 -1.68 -17.05 -12.32
C ASN A 7 -1.50 -15.73 -11.56
N TYR A 8 -0.87 -15.75 -10.39
CA TYR A 8 -0.38 -14.54 -9.75
C TYR A 8 0.90 -14.13 -10.45
N PRO A 9 1.05 -12.84 -10.80
CA PRO A 9 2.33 -12.36 -11.31
C PRO A 9 3.41 -12.66 -10.27
N THR A 10 4.61 -13.01 -10.73
CA THR A 10 5.75 -13.11 -9.82
C THR A 10 6.02 -11.72 -9.25
N ILE A 11 5.87 -11.56 -7.93
CA ILE A 11 6.14 -10.31 -7.21
C ILE A 11 7.44 -10.49 -6.45
N GLU A 12 8.43 -9.67 -6.76
CA GLU A 12 9.69 -9.61 -6.02
C GLU A 12 9.83 -8.24 -5.33
N PHE A 13 10.08 -8.25 -4.02
CA PHE A 13 10.27 -7.04 -3.24
C PHE A 13 11.76 -6.69 -3.20
N HIS A 14 12.12 -5.49 -3.68
CA HIS A 14 13.52 -5.08 -3.81
C HIS A 14 13.99 -4.15 -2.69
N THR A 15 13.10 -3.57 -1.88
CA THR A 15 13.48 -2.66 -0.78
C THR A 15 12.47 -2.69 0.37
N ASN A 16 12.92 -2.39 1.60
CA ASN A 16 12.05 -2.01 2.71
C ASN A 16 11.87 -0.47 2.76
N ALA A 17 11.12 0.01 3.76
CA ALA A 17 10.70 1.41 3.88
C ALA A 17 11.85 2.32 4.32
N CYS A 18 13.03 1.76 4.55
CA CYS A 18 14.23 2.46 5.02
C CYS A 18 15.34 2.49 3.95
N GLY A 19 15.03 2.05 2.73
CA GLY A 19 16.00 1.96 1.63
C GLY A 19 17.06 0.85 1.79
N ASP A 20 16.98 0.03 2.85
CA ASP A 20 17.97 -1.00 3.14
C ASP A 20 17.72 -2.28 2.31
N LEU A 21 18.48 -2.37 1.21
CA LEU A 21 18.96 -3.52 0.40
C LEU A 21 18.00 -4.69 0.04
N HIS A 22 17.57 -4.71 -1.22
CA HIS A 22 17.89 -5.70 -2.28
C HIS A 22 17.58 -5.11 -3.68
N THR A 23 18.17 -3.96 -4.01
CA THR A 23 17.99 -3.27 -5.32
C THR A 23 18.70 -3.97 -6.50
N GLY A 24 19.11 -5.23 -6.32
CA GLY A 24 20.29 -5.88 -6.91
C GLY A 24 20.47 -5.82 -8.42
N ASP A 25 19.43 -5.54 -9.21
CA ASP A 25 19.49 -5.45 -10.68
C ASP A 25 18.77 -4.23 -11.27
N ALA A 26 18.23 -3.32 -10.44
CA ALA A 26 17.48 -2.17 -10.94
C ALA A 26 18.41 -1.09 -11.55
N PRO A 27 18.19 -0.63 -12.79
CA PRO A 27 18.98 0.44 -13.38
C PRO A 27 18.94 1.72 -12.53
N GLN A 28 20.04 2.48 -12.47
CA GLN A 28 20.11 3.72 -11.68
C GLN A 28 18.99 4.72 -12.02
N GLY A 29 18.60 4.80 -13.29
CA GLY A 29 17.48 5.64 -13.72
C GLY A 29 16.11 5.22 -13.16
N ILE A 30 15.91 3.91 -12.92
CA ILE A 30 14.70 3.38 -12.28
C ILE A 30 14.73 3.71 -10.78
N LEU A 31 15.87 3.46 -10.12
CA LEU A 31 16.04 3.77 -8.69
C LEU A 31 15.84 5.26 -8.41
N ALA A 32 16.37 6.14 -9.25
CA ALA A 32 16.22 7.58 -9.12
C ALA A 32 14.76 8.07 -9.23
N ALA A 33 13.88 7.29 -9.86
CA ALA A 33 12.47 7.62 -10.01
C ALA A 33 11.61 7.18 -8.81
N VAL A 34 12.12 6.35 -7.90
CA VAL A 34 11.35 5.85 -6.77
C VAL A 34 11.38 6.88 -5.62
N PRO A 35 10.21 7.36 -5.14
CA PRO A 35 10.13 8.27 -4.00
C PRO A 35 10.17 7.49 -2.68
N PHE A 36 11.28 6.84 -2.37
CA PHE A 36 11.45 6.13 -1.10
C PHE A 36 11.13 7.07 0.07
N GLU A 37 10.36 6.57 1.04
CA GLU A 37 9.98 7.29 2.28
C GLU A 37 9.18 8.59 2.09
N ASP A 38 8.87 8.98 0.86
CA ASP A 38 8.28 10.28 0.54
C ASP A 38 7.04 10.10 -0.35
N GLY A 39 6.18 9.16 0.07
CA GLY A 39 4.87 8.95 -0.52
C GLY A 39 3.84 9.96 -0.02
N PRO A 40 2.68 10.06 -0.69
CA PRO A 40 1.63 10.98 -0.27
C PRO A 40 0.97 10.52 1.04
N GLY A 41 0.95 11.40 2.04
CA GLY A 41 0.39 11.11 3.36
C GLY A 41 1.14 9.99 4.07
N TYR A 42 0.45 8.89 4.40
CA TYR A 42 1.06 7.70 5.02
C TYR A 42 1.32 6.56 4.03
N VAL A 43 1.21 6.82 2.72
CA VAL A 43 1.55 5.82 1.71
C VAL A 43 3.06 5.61 1.71
N LEU A 44 3.48 4.37 1.89
CA LEU A 44 4.88 3.95 1.90
C LEU A 44 5.25 3.40 0.51
N PRO A 45 6.15 4.07 -0.25
CA PRO A 45 6.55 3.61 -1.57
C PRO A 45 7.78 2.68 -1.53
N TYR A 46 7.73 1.59 -2.29
CA TYR A 46 8.81 0.60 -2.41
C TYR A 46 9.04 0.22 -3.87
N LEU A 47 10.24 -0.24 -4.20
CA LEU A 47 10.49 -0.84 -5.52
C LEU A 47 10.07 -2.31 -5.50
N THR A 48 9.30 -2.73 -6.51
CA THR A 48 8.95 -4.13 -6.75
C THR A 48 9.07 -4.47 -8.22
N THR A 49 9.20 -5.77 -8.51
CA THR A 49 9.11 -6.29 -9.88
C THR A 49 7.86 -7.15 -10.00
N ILE A 50 7.10 -6.93 -11.07
CA ILE A 50 5.91 -7.70 -11.44
C ILE A 50 6.09 -8.14 -12.89
N ASN A 51 6.19 -9.45 -13.13
CA ASN A 51 6.45 -10.02 -14.47
C ASN A 51 7.63 -9.34 -15.20
N ASP A 52 8.79 -9.29 -14.54
CA ASP A 52 10.05 -8.70 -15.06
C ASP A 52 9.99 -7.20 -15.38
N ARG A 53 9.00 -6.48 -14.87
CA ARG A 53 8.88 -5.03 -14.99
C ARG A 53 8.91 -4.37 -13.64
N PHE A 54 9.60 -3.24 -13.55
CA PHE A 54 9.69 -2.45 -12.33
C PHE A 54 8.42 -1.63 -12.07
N TYR A 55 8.00 -1.61 -10.81
CA TYR A 55 6.90 -0.81 -10.31
C TYR A 55 7.31 -0.13 -9.01
N VAL A 56 6.71 1.02 -8.73
CA VAL A 56 6.61 1.54 -7.36
C VAL A 56 5.35 0.99 -6.74
N LEU A 57 5.50 0.18 -5.69
CA LEU A 57 4.41 -0.27 -4.85
C LEU A 57 4.17 0.78 -3.76
N GLY A 58 3.03 1.46 -3.80
CA GLY A 58 2.55 2.29 -2.70
C GLY A 58 1.67 1.45 -1.78
N ASN A 59 2.08 1.27 -0.54
CA ASN A 59 1.29 0.58 0.49
C ASN A 59 0.70 1.58 1.47
N LEU A 60 -0.58 1.42 1.77
CA LEU A 60 -1.24 2.07 2.89
C LEU A 60 -1.68 0.99 3.86
N GLU A 61 -1.22 1.09 5.11
CA GLU A 61 -1.56 0.16 6.17
C GLU A 61 -2.60 0.79 7.09
N VAL A 62 -3.58 -0.01 7.52
CA VAL A 62 -4.63 0.40 8.44
C VAL A 62 -4.67 -0.62 9.57
N ALA A 63 -4.25 -0.21 10.76
CA ALA A 63 -4.37 -1.05 11.95
C ALA A 63 -5.84 -1.21 12.37
N PHE A 64 -6.16 -2.38 12.92
CA PHE A 64 -7.44 -2.64 13.59
C PHE A 64 -7.22 -3.23 14.97
N ASN A 65 -8.26 -3.13 15.80
CA ASN A 65 -8.24 -3.54 17.20
C ASN A 65 -7.94 -5.04 17.31
N ASP A 66 -6.81 -5.33 17.93
CA ASP A 66 -6.43 -6.63 18.46
C ASP A 66 -5.66 -6.40 19.76
N GLU A 67 -6.29 -6.69 20.90
CA GLU A 67 -5.70 -6.50 22.22
C GLU A 67 -4.44 -7.35 22.46
N LYS A 68 -4.28 -8.49 21.76
CA LYS A 68 -3.11 -9.36 21.93
C LYS A 68 -1.87 -8.77 21.28
N PHE A 69 -2.04 -8.11 20.14
CA PHE A 69 -0.96 -7.50 19.38
C PHE A 69 -0.70 -6.05 19.82
N TRP A 70 -1.74 -5.23 19.91
CA TRP A 70 -1.62 -3.79 20.20
C TRP A 70 -1.70 -3.45 21.70
N GLY A 71 -2.11 -4.40 22.56
CA GLY A 71 -2.25 -4.15 23.99
C GLY A 71 -3.29 -3.06 24.27
N ARG A 72 -2.90 -2.04 25.04
CA ARG A 72 -3.80 -0.95 25.44
C ARG A 72 -4.19 -0.01 24.30
N ASP A 73 -3.38 0.07 23.25
CA ASP A 73 -3.66 0.94 22.11
C ASP A 73 -4.81 0.40 21.25
N ALA A 74 -5.17 -0.88 21.42
CA ALA A 74 -6.24 -1.54 20.68
C ALA A 74 -7.60 -0.84 20.85
N GLU A 75 -7.88 -0.28 22.03
CA GLU A 75 -9.14 0.43 22.33
C GLU A 75 -9.35 1.68 21.47
N GLU A 76 -8.26 2.24 20.93
CA GLU A 76 -8.30 3.42 20.07
C GLU A 76 -8.47 3.07 18.58
N LEU A 77 -8.33 1.80 18.21
CA LEU A 77 -8.37 1.32 16.83
C LEU A 77 -9.79 0.89 16.43
N PRO A 78 -10.13 0.97 15.12
CA PRO A 78 -11.40 0.44 14.62
C PRO A 78 -11.45 -1.08 14.80
N ASP A 79 -12.66 -1.63 14.93
CA ASP A 79 -12.81 -3.09 14.80
C ASP A 79 -12.43 -3.57 13.38
N GLU A 80 -12.09 -4.85 13.28
CA GLU A 80 -11.65 -5.50 12.03
C GLU A 80 -12.64 -5.28 10.89
N HIS A 81 -13.94 -5.39 11.17
CA HIS A 81 -14.98 -5.27 10.15
C HIS A 81 -15.03 -3.85 9.56
N LEU A 82 -14.95 -2.82 10.41
CA LEU A 82 -14.91 -1.43 10.00
C LEU A 82 -13.65 -1.12 9.20
N ALA A 83 -12.48 -1.62 9.63
CA ALA A 83 -11.23 -1.43 8.90
C ALA A 83 -11.28 -2.08 7.51
N LEU A 84 -11.71 -3.34 7.43
CA LEU A 84 -11.86 -4.08 6.17
C LEU A 84 -12.84 -3.39 5.23
N SER A 85 -14.01 -2.97 5.72
CA SER A 85 -15.01 -2.28 4.90
C SER A 85 -14.46 -0.98 4.33
N ALA A 86 -13.78 -0.17 5.15
CA ALA A 86 -13.19 1.09 4.70
C ALA A 86 -12.07 0.86 3.68
N CYS A 87 -11.25 -0.18 3.87
CA CYS A 87 -10.19 -0.53 2.93
C CYS A 87 -10.76 -1.07 1.60
N ALA A 88 -11.82 -1.88 1.64
CA ALA A 88 -12.48 -2.39 0.45
C ALA A 88 -13.12 -1.26 -0.38
N ASP A 89 -13.75 -0.29 0.28
CA ASP A 89 -14.27 0.91 -0.37
C ASP A 89 -13.16 1.76 -0.99
N ALA A 90 -12.05 1.95 -0.28
CA ALA A 90 -10.89 2.65 -0.80
C ALA A 90 -10.32 1.96 -2.05
N VAL A 91 -10.13 0.64 -2.01
CA VAL A 91 -9.68 -0.17 -3.17
C VAL A 91 -10.65 -0.04 -4.35
N ARG A 92 -11.96 -0.07 -4.12
CA ARG A 92 -12.95 0.13 -5.18
C ARG A 92 -12.77 1.47 -5.86
N VAL A 93 -12.67 2.56 -5.09
CA VAL A 93 -12.49 3.92 -5.64
C VAL A 93 -11.11 4.07 -6.32
N MET A 94 -10.05 3.49 -5.77
CA MET A 94 -8.72 3.49 -6.38
C MET A 94 -8.70 2.78 -7.73
N ARG A 95 -9.44 1.66 -7.87
CA ARG A 95 -9.59 0.95 -9.15
C ARG A 95 -10.28 1.80 -10.22
N GLU A 96 -11.26 2.61 -9.84
CA GLU A 96 -11.93 3.54 -10.77
C GLU A 96 -10.99 4.65 -11.26
N ARG A 97 -9.97 5.00 -10.47
CA ARG A 97 -8.94 6.01 -10.79
C ARG A 97 -7.70 5.44 -11.47
N ALA A 98 -7.46 4.15 -11.31
CA ALA A 98 -6.35 3.47 -11.93
C ALA A 98 -6.49 3.54 -13.46
N THR A 99 -5.45 4.01 -14.12
CA THR A 99 -5.40 4.15 -15.58
C THR A 99 -4.16 3.47 -16.15
N GLY A 100 -4.27 3.01 -17.39
CA GLY A 100 -3.19 2.29 -18.08
C GLY A 100 -2.77 1.04 -17.33
N ASP A 101 -1.47 0.89 -17.09
CA ASP A 101 -0.88 -0.30 -16.47
C ASP A 101 -0.76 -0.20 -14.93
N VAL A 102 -1.50 0.70 -14.29
CA VAL A 102 -1.58 0.76 -12.81
C VAL A 102 -2.34 -0.45 -12.28
N ILE A 103 -1.77 -1.14 -11.29
CA ILE A 103 -2.38 -2.31 -10.66
C ILE A 103 -2.84 -1.93 -9.26
N VAL A 104 -4.12 -2.15 -8.95
CA VAL A 104 -4.67 -2.00 -7.60
C VAL A 104 -5.02 -3.37 -7.07
N PHE A 105 -4.28 -3.81 -6.05
CA PHE A 105 -4.46 -5.13 -5.47
C PHE A 105 -5.76 -5.20 -4.66
N PRO A 106 -6.34 -6.41 -4.45
CA PRO A 106 -7.30 -6.61 -3.38
C PRO A 106 -6.72 -6.16 -2.04
N VAL A 107 -7.60 -5.85 -1.08
CA VAL A 107 -7.16 -5.62 0.30
C VAL A 107 -6.47 -6.90 0.78
N ASP A 108 -5.21 -6.76 1.18
CA ASP A 108 -4.53 -7.81 1.92
C ASP A 108 -4.84 -7.63 3.41
N HIS A 109 -5.05 -8.74 4.10
CA HIS A 109 -5.47 -8.74 5.48
C HIS A 109 -4.67 -9.78 6.23
N ASP A 110 -3.83 -9.29 7.14
CA ASP A 110 -3.07 -10.14 8.03
C ASP A 110 -3.64 -10.03 9.45
N PRO A 111 -4.16 -11.11 10.04
CA PRO A 111 -4.54 -11.11 11.45
C PRO A 111 -3.34 -10.87 12.39
N LEU A 112 -2.10 -11.08 11.92
CA LEU A 112 -0.86 -10.92 12.70
C LEU A 112 0.29 -10.39 11.80
N PRO A 113 0.50 -9.05 11.71
CA PRO A 113 0.05 -8.02 12.64
C PRO A 113 -1.29 -7.44 12.21
N ALA A 114 -2.32 -7.49 13.07
CA ALA A 114 -3.70 -7.00 12.87
C ALA A 114 -3.82 -5.69 12.05
N ARG A 115 -3.72 -5.83 10.72
CA ARG A 115 -3.63 -4.75 9.73
C ARG A 115 -4.30 -5.17 8.43
N CYS A 116 -4.94 -4.18 7.81
CA CYS A 116 -5.31 -4.23 6.40
C CYS A 116 -4.26 -3.48 5.60
N VAL A 117 -3.83 -4.03 4.46
CA VAL A 117 -2.89 -3.38 3.54
C VAL A 117 -3.59 -3.14 2.21
N ILE A 118 -3.51 -1.90 1.75
CA ILE A 118 -3.93 -1.48 0.42
C ILE A 118 -2.68 -1.23 -0.40
N SER A 119 -2.51 -1.98 -1.48
CA SER A 119 -1.35 -1.86 -2.35
C SER A 119 -1.75 -1.38 -3.74
N VAL A 120 -0.98 -0.41 -4.26
CA VAL A 120 -1.08 0.08 -5.64
C VAL A 120 0.30 0.02 -6.28
N ALA A 121 0.44 -0.68 -7.40
CA ALA A 121 1.67 -0.70 -8.18
C ALA A 121 1.59 0.27 -9.37
N ILE A 122 2.50 1.24 -9.37
CA ILE A 122 2.68 2.24 -10.44
C ILE A 122 3.85 1.79 -11.32
N PRO A 123 3.66 1.52 -12.62
CA PRO A 123 4.73 1.08 -13.50
C PRO A 123 5.80 2.16 -13.65
N LEU A 124 7.06 1.73 -13.61
CA LEU A 124 8.24 2.55 -13.83
C LEU A 124 8.76 2.42 -15.26
N ALA A 125 9.24 3.54 -15.79
CA ALA A 125 9.91 3.64 -17.08
C ALA A 125 11.15 4.53 -16.97
N LEU A 126 12.13 4.30 -17.84
CA LEU A 126 13.32 5.13 -17.91
C LEU A 126 12.95 6.59 -18.26
N GLY A 127 13.59 7.52 -17.56
CA GLY A 127 13.38 8.96 -17.74
C GLY A 127 12.26 9.56 -16.88
N GLN A 128 11.54 8.75 -16.12
CA GLN A 128 10.62 9.25 -15.10
C GLN A 128 11.36 9.82 -13.90
N THR A 129 10.71 10.74 -13.21
CA THR A 129 11.19 11.39 -11.99
C THR A 129 10.36 10.94 -10.79
N GLN A 130 10.86 11.19 -9.58
CA GLN A 130 10.08 10.98 -8.36
C GLN A 130 8.77 11.77 -8.36
N MET A 131 8.77 12.98 -8.94
CA MET A 131 7.55 13.80 -9.01
C MET A 131 6.47 13.11 -9.84
N ASP A 132 6.82 12.56 -11.00
CA ASP A 132 5.88 11.83 -11.86
C ASP A 132 5.22 10.66 -11.11
N ILE A 133 6.01 9.93 -10.31
CA ILE A 133 5.51 8.81 -9.52
C ILE A 133 4.63 9.28 -8.36
N LYS A 134 5.05 10.33 -7.64
CA LYS A 134 4.26 10.90 -6.53
C LYS A 134 2.93 11.45 -7.00
N GLU A 135 2.88 12.10 -8.16
CA GLU A 135 1.64 12.61 -8.75
C GLU A 135 0.68 11.46 -9.06
N ARG A 136 1.19 10.36 -9.63
CA ARG A 136 0.38 9.16 -9.91
C ARG A 136 -0.11 8.48 -8.63
N LEU A 137 0.76 8.32 -7.62
CA LEU A 137 0.36 7.81 -6.31
C LEU A 137 -0.71 8.70 -5.69
N SER A 138 -0.52 10.02 -5.67
CA SER A 138 -1.47 10.98 -5.10
C SER A 138 -2.82 10.95 -5.83
N SER A 139 -2.80 10.80 -7.15
CA SER A 139 -4.01 10.69 -7.95
C SER A 139 -4.84 9.46 -7.56
N VAL A 140 -4.19 8.30 -7.43
CA VAL A 140 -4.87 7.06 -7.06
C VAL A 140 -5.35 7.12 -5.60
N PHE A 141 -4.45 7.48 -4.68
CA PHE A 141 -4.73 7.51 -3.24
C PHE A 141 -5.58 8.70 -2.77
N SER A 142 -5.90 9.67 -3.64
CA SER A 142 -6.59 10.91 -3.30
C SER A 142 -7.76 10.76 -2.31
N GLY A 143 -7.61 11.30 -1.10
CA GLY A 143 -8.61 11.28 -0.04
C GLY A 143 -8.55 10.05 0.88
N PHE A 144 -7.64 9.12 0.64
CA PHE A 144 -7.41 7.91 1.43
C PHE A 144 -6.00 7.84 2.03
N GLU A 145 -5.09 8.76 1.71
CA GLU A 145 -3.71 8.78 2.20
C GLU A 145 -3.60 8.82 3.73
N ARG A 146 -4.68 9.25 4.40
CA ARG A 146 -4.83 9.33 5.85
C ARG A 146 -6.03 8.53 6.35
N LEU A 147 -6.31 7.39 5.72
CA LEU A 147 -7.47 6.57 6.06
C LEU A 147 -7.43 6.13 7.53
N GLU A 148 -6.27 5.70 8.03
CA GLU A 148 -6.07 5.30 9.43
C GLU A 148 -6.46 6.43 10.40
N ASP A 149 -5.92 7.65 10.23
CA ASP A 149 -6.30 8.82 11.03
C ASP A 149 -7.81 9.09 11.04
N ARG A 150 -8.47 8.91 9.88
CA ARG A 150 -9.91 9.15 9.74
C ARG A 150 -10.71 8.11 10.53
N LEU A 151 -10.29 6.84 10.51
CA LEU A 151 -10.90 5.78 11.29
C LEU A 151 -10.66 5.98 12.78
N TRP A 152 -9.45 6.36 13.18
CA TRP A 152 -9.13 6.67 14.57
C TRP A 152 -10.02 7.80 15.13
N LYS A 153 -10.18 8.89 14.37
CA LYS A 153 -11.09 9.99 14.74
C LYS A 153 -12.54 9.54 14.85
N LEU A 154 -12.98 8.63 13.98
CA LEU A 154 -14.34 8.08 14.01
C LEU A 154 -14.57 7.25 15.28
N VAL A 155 -13.61 6.42 15.68
CA VAL A 155 -13.66 5.62 16.92
C VAL A 155 -13.73 6.55 18.13
N LYS A 156 -12.82 7.53 18.22
CA LYS A 156 -12.80 8.51 19.32
C LYS A 156 -14.12 9.26 19.46
N ALA A 157 -14.76 9.62 18.36
CA ALA A 157 -16.05 10.32 18.37
C ALA A 157 -17.22 9.46 18.87
N ARG A 158 -17.12 8.12 18.84
CA ARG A 158 -18.15 7.19 19.32
C ARG A 158 -18.01 6.82 20.79
N SER A 159 -16.84 7.06 21.38
CA SER A 159 -16.53 6.77 22.79
C SER A 159 -16.88 7.91 23.76
N HIS A 160 -17.50 9.00 23.26
CA HIS A 160 -17.96 10.17 24.01
C HIS A 160 -19.47 10.37 23.83
#